data_AF-A0A7C1Y632-F1
#
_entry.id   AF-A0A7C1Y632-F1
#
_cell.length_a   1.000
_cell.length_b   1.000
_cell.length_c   1.000
_cell.angle_alpha   90.00
_cell.angle_beta   90.00
_cell.angle_gamma   90.00
#
_symmetry.space_group_name_H-M   'P 1'
#
loop_
_entity.id
_entity.type
_entity.pdbx_description
1 polymer ?
#
loop_
_entity_poly.entity_id
_entity_poly.type
_entity_poly.pdbx_seq_one_letter_code
_entity_poly.pdbx_strand_id
1 'polypeptide(L)' 'MTIDNQDLPALVKEVRRQLSLSQEDLARELGISFATVNRWENGQVKPSKLAKAQFDSFCAKMVRRGKLKLSGGKK' A
#
# COMPACT_ATOMS: atom_id res chain seq x y z
N MET A 1 -0.42 -19.12 -1.70
CA MET A 1 -1.24 -17.93 -2.03
C MET A 1 -1.80 -17.38 -0.74
N THR A 2 -0.97 -16.66 0.01
CA THR A 2 -1.40 -15.85 1.14
C THR A 2 -0.33 -14.78 1.34
N ILE A 3 -0.73 -13.51 1.39
CA ILE A 3 0.14 -12.42 1.86
C ILE A 3 0.04 -12.48 3.39
N ASP A 4 0.60 -13.53 3.97
CA ASP A 4 0.70 -13.67 5.42
C ASP A 4 2.01 -13.03 5.88
N ASN A 5 1.88 -12.06 6.78
CA ASN A 5 2.94 -11.49 7.59
C ASN A 5 3.85 -10.39 7.00
N GLN A 6 3.44 -9.65 5.96
CA GLN A 6 4.02 -8.32 5.73
C GLN A 6 3.31 -7.29 6.62
N ASP A 7 4.06 -6.65 7.50
CA ASP A 7 3.64 -5.43 8.21
C ASP A 7 3.03 -4.46 7.19
N LEU A 8 1.70 -4.27 7.25
CA LEU A 8 1.01 -3.29 6.40
C LEU A 8 1.69 -1.91 6.44
N PRO A 9 2.15 -1.40 7.60
CA PRO A 9 2.87 -0.13 7.66
C PRO A 9 4.11 -0.12 6.76
N ALA A 10 4.89 -1.20 6.76
CA ALA A 10 6.08 -1.34 5.93
C ALA A 10 5.73 -1.47 4.45
N LEU A 11 4.67 -2.23 4.13
CA LEU A 11 4.20 -2.42 2.76
C LEU A 11 3.71 -1.10 2.14
N VAL A 12 2.91 -0.33 2.86
CA VAL A 12 2.41 0.97 2.39
C VAL A 12 3.57 1.94 2.13
N LYS A 13 4.54 1.99 3.05
CA LYS A 13 5.78 2.78 2.89
C LYS A 13 6.59 2.36 1.66
N GLU A 14 6.75 1.05 1.46
CA GLU A 14 7.51 0.50 0.33
C GLU A 14 6.85 0.87 -1.01
N VAL A 15 5.55 0.63 -1.14
CA VAL A 15 4.78 0.96 -2.35
C VAL A 15 4.89 2.44 -2.66
N ARG A 16 4.72 3.29 -1.64
CA ARG A 16 4.84 4.74 -1.77
C ARG A 16 6.25 5.14 -2.25
N ARG A 17 7.30 4.56 -1.68
CA ARG A 17 8.69 4.86 -2.04
C ARG A 17 9.02 4.43 -3.47
N GLN A 18 8.61 3.23 -3.90
CA GLN A 18 8.86 2.75 -5.26
C GLN A 18 8.15 3.59 -6.32
N LEU A 19 6.97 4.09 -6.00
CA LEU A 19 6.17 4.92 -6.90
C LEU A 19 6.49 6.42 -6.79
N SER A 20 7.44 6.79 -5.92
CA SER A 20 7.79 8.19 -5.61
C SER A 20 6.58 9.05 -5.25
N LEU A 21 5.64 8.49 -4.49
CA LEU A 21 4.41 9.18 -4.06
C LEU A 21 4.60 9.82 -2.69
N SER A 22 3.91 10.94 -2.44
CA SER A 22 3.67 11.39 -1.07
C SER A 22 2.55 10.57 -0.42
N GLN A 23 2.37 10.73 0.89
CA GLN A 23 1.21 10.16 1.60
C GLN A 23 -0.11 10.70 1.03
N GLU A 24 -0.13 11.98 0.61
CA GLU A 24 -1.30 12.61 -0.01
C GLU A 24 -1.58 12.06 -1.40
N ASP A 25 -0.54 11.86 -2.21
CA ASP A 25 -0.71 11.30 -3.56
C ASP A 25 -1.24 9.86 -3.48
N LEU A 26 -0.71 9.05 -2.57
CA LEU A 26 -1.22 7.71 -2.35
C LEU A 26 -2.68 7.74 -1.85
N ALA A 27 -3.02 8.67 -0.96
CA ALA A 27 -4.38 8.83 -0.47
C ALA A 27 -5.36 9.19 -1.61
N ARG A 28 -4.96 10.10 -2.51
CA ARG A 28 -5.73 10.47 -3.71
C ARG A 28 -5.92 9.28 -4.64
N GLU A 29 -4.87 8.52 -4.92
CA GLU A 29 -4.95 7.33 -5.78
C GLU A 29 -5.85 6.23 -5.20
N LEU A 30 -5.91 6.12 -3.88
CA LEU A 30 -6.76 5.16 -3.16
C LEU A 30 -8.18 5.69 -2.88
N GLY A 31 -8.43 6.98 -3.10
CA GLY A 31 -9.72 7.61 -2.77
C GLY A 31 -10.01 7.69 -1.26
N ILE A 32 -8.96 7.79 -0.44
CA ILE A 32 -9.06 7.89 1.03
C ILE A 32 -8.40 9.18 1.52
N SER A 33 -8.60 9.53 2.79
CA SER A 33 -7.96 10.70 3.39
C SER A 33 -6.48 10.44 3.69
N PHE A 34 -5.65 11.48 3.58
CA PHE A 34 -4.24 11.48 4.02
C PHE A 34 -4.07 10.89 5.43
N ALA A 35 -4.93 11.30 6.37
CA ALA A 35 -4.89 10.81 7.75
C ALA A 35 -5.00 9.28 7.85
N THR A 36 -5.73 8.64 6.93
CA THR A 36 -5.87 7.18 6.87
C THR A 36 -4.55 6.52 6.45
N VAL A 37 -3.89 7.05 5.41
CA VAL A 37 -2.57 6.58 4.97
C VAL A 37 -1.52 6.78 6.07
N ASN A 38 -1.50 7.95 6.70
CA ASN A 38 -0.59 8.23 7.81
C ASN A 38 -0.77 7.24 8.98
N ARG A 39 -2.01 6.92 9.35
CA ARG A 39 -2.27 5.94 10.42
C ARG A 39 -1.86 4.51 10.00
N TRP A 40 -2.02 4.14 8.73
CA TRP A 40 -1.56 2.83 8.23
C TRP A 40 -0.04 2.73 8.28
N GLU A 41 0.67 3.75 7.76
CA GLU A 41 2.14 3.79 7.75
C GLU A 41 2.77 3.83 9.16
N ASN A 42 2.01 4.26 10.17
CA ASN A 42 2.41 4.25 11.58
C ASN A 42 1.83 3.08 12.38
N GLY A 43 1.10 2.15 11.75
CA GLY A 43 0.51 0.99 12.43
C GLY A 43 -0.60 1.31 13.44
N GLN A 44 -1.12 2.54 13.42
CA GLN A 44 -2.13 3.01 14.37
C GLN A 44 -3.52 2.43 14.11
N VAL A 45 -3.82 2.05 12.86
CA VAL A 45 -5.11 1.46 12.49
C VAL A 45 -4.95 0.40 11.42
N LYS A 46 -5.75 -0.66 11.53
CA LYS A 46 -5.88 -1.67 10.48
C LYS A 46 -6.90 -1.19 9.43
N PRO A 47 -6.63 -1.36 8.12
CA PRO A 47 -7.52 -0.97 7.05
C PRO A 47 -8.82 -1.77 7.13
N SER A 48 -9.93 -1.13 6.81
CA SER A 48 -11.19 -1.84 6.58
C SER A 48 -11.06 -2.77 5.38
N LYS A 49 -11.96 -3.77 5.25
CA LYS A 49 -11.96 -4.69 4.10
C LYS A 49 -11.97 -3.94 2.77
N LEU A 50 -12.77 -2.87 2.67
CA LEU A 50 -12.86 -2.03 1.47
C LEU A 50 -11.53 -1.33 1.18
N ALA A 51 -10.95 -0.67 2.17
CA ALA A 51 -9.73 0.10 1.99
C ALA A 51 -8.52 -0.80 1.68
N LYS A 52 -8.49 -2.00 2.28
CA LYS A 52 -7.52 -3.05 1.93
C LYS A 52 -7.68 -3.49 0.46
N ALA A 53 -8.90 -3.77 0.02
CA ALA A 53 -9.17 -4.17 -1.36
C ALA A 53 -8.79 -3.08 -2.37
N GLN A 54 -9.03 -1.80 -2.04
CA GLN A 54 -8.58 -0.67 -2.86
C GLN A 54 -7.04 -0.63 -2.96
N PHE A 55 -6.35 -0.81 -1.84
CA PHE A 55 -4.89 -0.85 -1.81
C PHE A 55 -4.31 -2.03 -2.60
N ASP A 56 -4.86 -3.23 -2.43
CA ASP A 56 -4.48 -4.42 -3.19
C ASP A 56 -4.70 -4.23 -4.70
N SER A 57 -5.85 -3.67 -5.09
CA SER A 57 -6.17 -3.36 -6.49
C SER A 57 -5.23 -2.31 -7.09
N PHE A 58 -4.92 -1.26 -6.33
CA PHE A 58 -3.93 -0.25 -6.71
C PHE A 58 -2.55 -0.88 -6.92
N CYS A 59 -2.08 -1.72 -6.00
CA CYS A 59 -0.81 -2.42 -6.12
C CYS A 59 -0.78 -3.31 -7.38
N ALA A 60 -1.82 -4.11 -7.59
CA ALA A 60 -1.94 -4.97 -8.77
C ALA A 60 -1.90 -4.16 -10.07
N LYS A 61 -2.58 -3.02 -10.12
CA LYS A 61 -2.56 -2.08 -11.26
C LYS A 61 -1.15 -1.54 -11.52
N MET A 62 -0.41 -1.16 -10.48
CA MET A 62 0.94 -0.62 -10.63
C MET A 62 1.98 -1.68 -11.02
N VAL A 63 1.81 -2.92 -10.56
CA VAL A 63 2.63 -4.07 -11.02
C VAL A 63 2.40 -4.34 -12.50
N ARG A 64 1.14 -4.37 -12.96
CA ARG A 64 0.82 -4.54 -14.40
C ARG A 64 1.41 -3.43 -15.28
N ARG A 65 1.56 -2.23 -14.72
CA ARG A 65 2.21 -1.08 -15.40
C ARG A 65 3.75 -1.14 -15.34
N GLY A 66 4.33 -2.12 -14.66
CA GLY A 66 5.78 -2.23 -14.46
C GLY A 66 6.38 -1.18 -13.51
N LYS A 67 5.54 -0.40 -12.82
CA LYS A 67 5.97 0.70 -11.93
C LYS A 67 6.25 0.23 -10.50
N LEU A 68 5.69 -0.91 -10.11
CA LEU A 68 5.83 -1.47 -8.76
C LEU A 68 6.39 -2.88 -8.86
N LYS A 69 7.41 -3.19 -8.06
CA LYS A 69 7.98 -4.53 -7.91
C LYS A 69 7.73 -5.00 -6.48
N LEU A 70 6.73 -5.88 -6.33
CA LEU A 70 6.51 -6.60 -5.08
C LEU A 70 7.38 -7.85 -5.11
N SER A 71 8.62 -7.74 -4.63
CA SER A 71 9.48 -8.91 -4.40
C SER A 71 8.96 -9.65 -3.17
N GLY A 72 8.05 -10.61 -3.38
CA GLY A 72 7.78 -11.64 -2.39
C GLY A 72 8.98 -12.58 -2.29
N GLY A 73 9.72 -12.52 -1.17
CA GLY A 73 10.73 -13.50 -0.80
C GLY A 73 12.18 -13.01 -0.88
N LYS A 74 12.75 -12.61 0.27
CA LYS A 74 14.14 -12.95 0.56
C LYS A 74 14.14 -14.17 1.48
N LYS A 75 14.65 -15.26 0.91
CA LYS A 75 15.23 -16.50 1.47
C LYS A 75 14.64 -17.06 2.76
#